data_AF-A0A1A0VDX7-F1
#
_entry.id   AF-A0A1A0VDX7-F1
#
_cell.length_a   1.000
_cell.length_b   1.000
_cell.length_c   1.000
_cell.angle_alpha   90.00
_cell.angle_beta   90.00
_cell.angle_gamma   90.00
#
_symmetry.space_group_name_H-M   'P 1'
#
loop_
_entity.id
_entity.type
_entity.pdbx_description
1 polymer ?
#
loop_
_entity_poly.entity_id
_entity_poly.type
_entity_poly.pdbx_seq_one_letter_code
_entity_poly.pdbx_strand_id
1 'polypeptide(L)'
;MSADGAIPELSDRQEMPWRAVTSDLREMGERVCDGTATTEDTHAALNRLISCDIDPETLCNTLCIPPDAGRYAEALERILRRIPDGWGRWISHDAGWYPIVANLDERLAAIDPDYVVHQVKEKFGALRYYSAPSDDLSTALQQAFPDVIDEAKRMRLGKGTPPPAQRASSLTR
;
A
#
# COMPACT_ATOMS: atom_id res chain seq x y z
N MET A 1 -11.92 21.64 9.48
CA MET A 1 -10.56 22.15 9.77
C MET A 1 -9.60 21.03 9.43
N SER A 2 -9.24 20.91 8.15
CA SER A 2 -8.32 19.86 7.71
C SER A 2 -6.92 20.27 8.14
N ALA A 3 -6.38 19.56 9.14
CA ALA A 3 -4.97 19.66 9.45
C ALA A 3 -4.22 19.24 8.18
N ASP A 4 -3.49 20.19 7.61
CA ASP A 4 -2.40 19.94 6.68
C ASP A 4 -1.32 19.22 7.50
N GLY A 5 -1.58 17.95 7.79
CA GLY A 5 -0.73 17.07 8.56
C GLY A 5 0.45 16.71 7.67
N ALA A 6 1.54 17.46 7.80
CA ALA A 6 2.78 17.16 7.13
C ALA A 6 3.14 15.69 7.41
N ILE A 7 2.99 14.83 6.40
CA ILE A 7 3.34 13.42 6.51
C ILE A 7 4.83 13.36 6.81
N PRO A 8 5.24 12.74 7.92
CA PRO A 8 6.66 12.67 8.26
C PRO A 8 7.38 11.83 7.18
N GLU A 9 8.39 12.42 6.56
CA GLU A 9 9.35 11.69 5.72
C GLU A 9 10.44 11.11 6.62
N LEU A 10 10.82 9.85 6.38
CA LEU A 10 12.08 9.34 6.92
C LEU A 10 13.21 10.19 6.34
N SER A 11 13.95 10.91 7.18
CA SER A 11 15.11 11.66 6.73
C SER A 11 16.11 10.73 6.01
N ASP A 12 16.84 11.25 5.01
CA ASP A 12 17.85 10.50 4.22
C ASP A 12 18.84 9.69 5.09
N ARG A 13 19.07 10.13 6.34
CA ARG A 13 19.95 9.47 7.32
C ARG A 13 19.36 8.18 7.91
N GLN A 14 18.04 8.01 7.87
CA GLN A 14 17.32 6.86 8.41
C GLN A 14 16.86 5.87 7.34
N GLU A 15 16.79 6.29 6.07
CA GLU A 15 16.31 5.44 4.97
C GLU A 15 17.24 4.25 4.66
N MET A 16 18.57 4.48 4.63
CA MET A 16 19.55 3.42 4.37
C MET A 16 19.60 2.35 5.49
N PRO A 17 19.68 2.72 6.79
CA PRO A 17 19.56 1.76 7.89
C PRO A 17 18.24 0.97 7.85
N TRP A 18 17.13 1.64 7.55
CA TRP A 18 15.80 1.00 7.50
C TRP A 18 15.69 -0.03 6.37
N ARG A 19 16.17 0.30 5.16
CA ARG A 19 16.20 -0.64 4.03
C ARG A 19 17.06 -1.87 4.33
N ALA A 20 18.17 -1.70 5.03
CA ALA A 20 19.01 -2.81 5.46
C ALA A 20 18.30 -3.70 6.49
N VAL A 21 17.69 -3.10 7.52
CA VAL A 21 16.96 -3.83 8.56
C VAL A 21 15.74 -4.57 8.01
N THR A 22 14.98 -3.98 7.10
CA THR A 22 13.82 -4.64 6.48
C THR A 22 14.21 -5.78 5.56
N SER A 23 15.33 -5.65 4.83
CA SER A 23 15.89 -6.75 4.04
C SER A 23 16.37 -7.90 4.94
N ASP A 24 17.12 -7.60 6.00
CA ASP A 24 17.60 -8.59 6.98
C ASP A 24 16.43 -9.33 7.63
N LEU A 25 15.37 -8.61 8.00
CA LEU A 25 14.15 -9.21 8.57
C LEU A 25 13.40 -10.09 7.58
N ARG A 26 13.36 -9.71 6.30
CA ARG A 26 12.73 -10.52 5.25
C ARG A 26 13.51 -11.83 5.02
N GLU A 27 14.83 -11.74 4.87
CA GLU A 27 15.71 -12.91 4.74
C GLU A 27 15.60 -13.82 5.96
N MET A 28 15.55 -13.25 7.17
CA MET A 28 15.30 -13.99 8.39
C MET A 28 13.92 -14.66 8.41
N GLY A 29 12.88 -13.97 7.93
CA GLY A 29 11.54 -14.54 7.78
C GLY A 29 11.51 -15.74 6.83
N GLU A 30 12.21 -15.65 5.70
CA GLU A 30 12.39 -16.76 4.75
C GLU A 30 13.09 -17.95 5.45
N ARG A 31 14.17 -17.71 6.19
CA ARG A 31 14.87 -18.76 6.96
C ARG A 31 14.01 -19.40 8.05
N VAL A 32 13.15 -18.62 8.72
CA VAL A 32 12.20 -19.13 9.71
C VAL A 32 11.15 -20.02 9.03
N CYS A 33 10.60 -19.59 7.90
CA CYS A 33 9.63 -20.37 7.12
C CYS A 33 10.23 -21.68 6.57
N ASP A 34 11.49 -21.64 6.15
CA ASP A 34 12.23 -22.81 5.65
C ASP A 34 12.78 -23.70 6.78
N GLY A 35 12.60 -23.31 8.05
CA GLY A 35 13.07 -24.05 9.22
C GLY A 35 14.60 -24.03 9.42
N THR A 36 15.30 -23.13 8.73
CA THR A 36 16.77 -22.99 8.75
C THR A 36 17.26 -21.87 9.66
N ALA A 37 16.35 -21.10 10.27
CA ALA A 37 16.68 -20.08 11.25
C ALA A 37 16.95 -20.72 12.63
N THR A 38 18.06 -20.33 13.24
CA THR A 38 18.33 -20.67 14.64
C THR A 38 17.76 -19.61 15.58
N THR A 39 17.60 -19.94 16.86
CA THR A 39 17.22 -18.99 17.92
C THR A 39 18.23 -17.85 18.06
N GLU A 40 19.51 -18.12 17.84
CA GLU A 40 20.58 -17.10 17.86
C GLU A 40 20.47 -16.14 16.67
N ASP A 41 20.17 -16.64 15.48
CA ASP A 41 19.91 -15.80 14.30
C ASP A 41 18.73 -14.85 14.54
N THR A 42 17.65 -15.35 15.17
CA THR A 42 16.45 -14.54 15.49
C THR A 42 16.75 -13.47 16.54
N HIS A 43 17.48 -13.82 17.60
CA HIS A 43 17.92 -12.86 18.61
C HIS A 43 18.86 -11.80 18.03
N ALA A 44 19.78 -12.18 17.15
CA ALA A 44 20.70 -11.25 16.51
C ALA A 44 19.95 -10.25 15.62
N ALA A 45 18.97 -10.70 14.83
CA ALA A 45 18.14 -9.83 14.01
C ALA A 45 17.29 -8.87 14.87
N LEU A 46 16.69 -9.37 15.96
CA LEU A 46 15.90 -8.55 16.88
C LEU A 46 16.75 -7.51 17.60
N ASN A 47 17.96 -7.86 18.05
CA ASN A 47 18.88 -6.92 18.68
C ASN A 47 19.33 -5.79 17.74
N ARG A 48 19.51 -6.09 16.44
CA ARG A 48 19.79 -5.03 15.43
C ARG A 48 18.60 -4.09 15.28
N LEU A 49 17.38 -4.63 15.23
CA LEU A 49 16.15 -3.83 15.16
C LEU A 49 15.99 -2.89 16.36
N ILE A 50 16.22 -3.39 17.59
CA ILE A 50 16.11 -2.60 18.83
C ILE A 50 17.24 -1.57 18.94
N SER A 51 18.41 -1.86 18.37
CA SER A 51 19.55 -0.94 18.35
C SER A 51 19.41 0.17 17.31
N CYS A 52 18.44 0.09 16.41
CA CYS A 52 18.10 1.20 15.53
C CYS A 52 17.28 2.23 16.32
N ASP A 53 17.88 3.40 16.52
CA ASP A 53 17.24 4.57 17.15
C ASP A 53 16.22 5.18 16.18
N ILE A 54 15.13 4.46 15.95
CA ILE A 54 14.02 4.84 15.09
C ILE A 54 12.82 5.10 15.99
N ASP A 55 12.26 6.30 15.86
CA ASP A 55 11.01 6.64 16.51
C ASP A 55 9.87 5.77 15.94
N PRO A 56 9.22 4.91 16.76
CA PRO A 56 8.20 3.98 16.27
C PRO A 56 6.99 4.66 15.64
N GLU A 57 6.66 5.87 16.11
CA GLU A 57 5.55 6.67 15.58
C GLU A 57 5.88 7.22 14.19
N THR A 58 7.10 7.75 14.01
CA THR A 58 7.62 8.19 12.71
C THR A 58 7.66 7.04 11.70
N LEU A 59 8.10 5.84 12.12
CA LEU A 59 8.17 4.67 11.26
C LEU A 59 6.79 4.23 10.76
N CYS A 60 5.79 4.21 11.64
CA CYS A 60 4.42 3.85 11.28
C CYS A 60 3.77 4.86 10.32
N ASN A 61 4.15 6.14 10.42
CA ASN A 61 3.53 7.20 9.64
C ASN A 61 4.27 7.53 8.33
N THR A 62 5.47 6.98 8.09
CA THR A 62 6.21 7.23 6.87
C THR A 62 5.65 6.46 5.67
N LEU A 63 5.57 7.11 4.50
CA LEU A 63 5.17 6.49 3.23
C LEU A 63 6.21 5.45 2.78
N CYS A 64 5.86 4.17 2.86
CA CYS A 64 6.70 3.10 2.34
C CYS A 64 6.29 2.74 0.90
N ILE A 65 6.83 3.48 -0.08
CA ILE A 65 6.63 3.19 -1.50
C ILE A 65 7.56 2.03 -1.92
N PRO A 66 7.03 0.93 -2.49
CA PRO A 66 7.87 -0.16 -2.98
C PRO A 66 8.87 0.33 -4.05
N PRO A 67 10.16 -0.06 -3.98
CA PRO A 67 11.17 0.39 -4.95
C PRO A 67 10.93 -0.13 -6.38
N ASP A 68 10.15 -1.19 -6.52
CA ASP A 68 9.72 -1.79 -7.78
C ASP A 68 8.39 -1.21 -8.32
N ALA A 69 7.84 -0.17 -7.68
CA ALA A 69 6.60 0.47 -8.11
C ALA A 69 6.66 1.05 -9.54
N GLY A 70 7.83 1.47 -9.99
CA GLY A 70 8.05 2.00 -11.34
C GLY A 70 7.02 3.08 -11.71
N ARG A 71 6.28 2.86 -12.82
CA ARG A 71 5.24 3.79 -13.30
C ARG A 71 4.03 3.96 -12.37
N TYR A 72 3.89 3.10 -11.35
CA TYR A 72 2.77 3.13 -10.40
C TYR A 72 3.13 3.85 -9.09
N ALA A 73 4.37 4.31 -8.92
CA ALA A 73 4.83 4.95 -7.68
C ALA A 73 3.90 6.07 -7.21
N GLU A 74 3.53 7.00 -8.10
CA GLU A 74 2.62 8.11 -7.76
C GLU A 74 1.21 7.63 -7.34
N ALA A 75 0.71 6.56 -7.97
CA ALA A 75 -0.59 6.00 -7.62
C ALA A 75 -0.56 5.29 -6.27
N LEU A 76 0.51 4.54 -5.98
CA LEU A 76 0.70 3.91 -4.68
C LEU A 76 0.91 4.95 -3.58
N GLU A 77 1.66 6.02 -3.85
CA GLU A 77 1.83 7.13 -2.93
C GLU A 77 0.49 7.76 -2.56
N ARG A 78 -0.36 8.05 -3.55
CA ARG A 78 -1.71 8.58 -3.32
C ARG A 78 -2.55 7.69 -2.41
N ILE A 79 -2.50 6.38 -2.64
CA ILE A 79 -3.20 5.39 -1.80
C ILE A 79 -2.64 5.38 -0.38
N LEU A 80 -1.32 5.43 -0.22
CA LEU A 80 -0.67 5.48 1.09
C LEU A 80 -1.02 6.75 1.86
N ARG A 81 -1.19 7.89 1.18
CA ARG A 81 -1.65 9.15 1.79
C ARG A 81 -3.09 9.07 2.31
N ARG A 82 -3.92 8.17 1.77
CA ARG A 82 -5.28 7.91 2.27
C ARG A 82 -5.31 7.04 3.53
N ILE A 83 -4.16 6.53 3.96
CA ILE A 83 -4.05 5.77 5.21
C ILE A 83 -3.93 6.76 6.39
N PRO A 84 -4.87 6.73 7.36
CA PRO A 84 -4.80 7.58 8.54
C PRO A 84 -3.53 7.32 9.36
N ASP A 85 -3.09 8.32 10.14
CA ASP A 85 -1.96 8.17 11.05
C ASP A 85 -2.20 7.03 12.06
N GLY A 86 -1.13 6.34 12.45
CA GLY A 86 -1.16 5.23 13.40
C GLY A 86 -1.54 3.86 12.81
N TRP A 87 -1.92 3.78 11.53
CA TRP A 87 -2.27 2.52 10.88
C TRP A 87 -1.10 1.78 10.22
N GLY A 88 0.02 2.46 9.95
CA GLY A 88 1.13 1.92 9.18
C GLY A 88 0.94 2.16 7.68
N ARG A 89 1.67 3.11 7.10
CA ARG A 89 1.59 3.45 5.67
C ARG A 89 2.46 2.51 4.80
N TRP A 90 2.09 1.24 4.74
CA TRP A 90 2.75 0.24 3.88
C TRP A 90 1.77 -0.59 3.05
N ILE A 91 2.28 -1.18 1.97
CA ILE A 91 1.56 -2.08 1.07
C ILE A 91 2.21 -3.47 1.12
N SER A 92 1.40 -4.51 1.30
CA SER A 92 1.87 -5.90 1.42
C SER A 92 1.34 -6.76 0.27
N HIS A 93 1.74 -6.41 -0.96
CA HIS A 93 1.46 -7.20 -2.17
C HIS A 93 2.50 -6.95 -3.27
N ASP A 94 2.63 -7.91 -4.19
CA ASP A 94 3.61 -7.85 -5.28
C ASP A 94 3.18 -6.93 -6.44
N ALA A 95 4.13 -6.64 -7.34
CA ALA A 95 3.96 -5.76 -8.50
C ALA A 95 2.83 -6.13 -9.46
N GLY A 96 2.40 -7.40 -9.47
CA GLY A 96 1.25 -7.86 -10.26
C GLY A 96 -0.08 -7.17 -9.88
N TRP A 97 -0.18 -6.60 -8.67
CA TRP A 97 -1.37 -5.91 -8.19
C TRP A 97 -1.38 -4.41 -8.46
N TYR A 98 -0.23 -3.79 -8.76
CA TYR A 98 -0.13 -2.34 -8.92
C TYR A 98 -1.12 -1.77 -9.94
N PRO A 99 -1.32 -2.37 -11.13
CA PRO A 99 -2.30 -1.85 -12.09
C PRO A 99 -3.74 -1.90 -11.55
N ILE A 100 -4.08 -2.98 -10.84
CA ILE A 100 -5.43 -3.22 -10.32
C ILE A 100 -5.72 -2.25 -9.19
N VAL A 101 -4.77 -2.07 -8.27
CA VAL A 101 -4.88 -1.21 -7.11
C VAL A 101 -4.89 0.27 -7.51
N ALA A 102 -4.06 0.67 -8.47
CA ALA A 102 -4.07 2.04 -9.00
C ALA A 102 -5.41 2.39 -9.67
N ASN A 103 -5.95 1.48 -10.50
CA ASN A 103 -7.25 1.71 -11.13
C ASN A 103 -8.41 1.68 -10.12
N LEU A 104 -8.32 0.82 -9.10
CA LEU A 104 -9.29 0.79 -8.01
C LEU A 104 -9.32 2.13 -7.27
N ASP A 105 -8.16 2.70 -6.93
CA ASP A 105 -8.11 4.00 -6.26
C ASP A 105 -8.73 5.13 -7.10
N GLU A 106 -8.45 5.18 -8.41
CA GLU A 106 -9.06 6.16 -9.30
C GLU A 106 -10.60 6.08 -9.30
N ARG A 107 -11.14 4.85 -9.31
CA ARG A 107 -12.58 4.62 -9.31
C ARG A 107 -13.23 4.93 -7.97
N LEU A 108 -12.57 4.59 -6.85
CA LEU A 108 -13.05 4.92 -5.51
C LEU A 108 -12.99 6.43 -5.26
N ALA A 109 -11.90 7.09 -5.64
CA ALA A 109 -11.75 8.54 -5.54
C ALA A 109 -12.77 9.31 -6.37
N ALA A 110 -13.25 8.74 -7.48
CA ALA A 110 -14.32 9.32 -8.29
C ALA A 110 -15.72 9.19 -7.63
N ILE A 111 -15.92 8.20 -6.76
CA ILE A 111 -17.15 8.03 -5.97
C ILE A 111 -17.09 8.93 -4.73
N ASP A 112 -15.96 8.90 -4.04
CA ASP A 112 -15.72 9.60 -2.79
C ASP A 112 -14.28 10.08 -2.72
N PRO A 113 -14.00 11.38 -2.93
CA PRO A 113 -12.64 11.90 -2.87
C PRO A 113 -11.98 11.71 -1.50
N ASP A 114 -12.77 11.65 -0.42
CA ASP A 114 -12.31 11.66 0.97
C ASP A 114 -12.30 10.26 1.62
N TYR A 115 -12.49 9.21 0.82
CA TYR A 115 -12.44 7.84 1.33
C TYR A 115 -11.06 7.51 1.92
N VAL A 116 -11.08 6.70 2.97
CA VAL A 116 -9.87 6.30 3.69
C VAL A 116 -9.51 4.84 3.40
N VAL A 117 -8.21 4.56 3.43
CA VAL A 117 -7.66 3.21 3.26
C VAL A 117 -7.09 2.78 4.60
N HIS A 118 -7.43 1.57 5.04
CA HIS A 118 -6.92 1.03 6.30
C HIS A 118 -5.80 0.03 6.06
N GLN A 119 -5.93 -0.80 5.02
CA GLN A 119 -4.92 -1.81 4.70
C GLN A 119 -5.10 -2.35 3.27
N VAL A 120 -3.98 -2.51 2.57
CA VAL A 120 -3.92 -3.19 1.27
C VAL A 120 -2.92 -4.35 1.35
N LYS A 121 -3.39 -5.59 1.16
CA LYS A 121 -2.54 -6.78 1.22
C LYS A 121 -3.00 -7.91 0.32
N GLU A 122 -2.08 -8.76 -0.07
CA GLU A 122 -2.39 -10.06 -0.65
C GLU A 122 -2.54 -11.12 0.45
N LYS A 123 -3.51 -12.03 0.28
CA LYS A 123 -3.59 -13.27 1.08
C LYS A 123 -4.07 -14.41 0.20
N PHE A 124 -3.31 -15.50 0.11
CA PHE A 124 -3.64 -16.70 -0.67
C PHE A 124 -4.01 -16.42 -2.13
N GLY A 125 -3.26 -15.55 -2.82
CA GLY A 125 -3.56 -15.21 -4.21
C GLY A 125 -4.67 -14.18 -4.40
N ALA A 126 -5.31 -13.70 -3.33
CA ALA A 126 -6.41 -12.74 -3.39
C ALA A 126 -6.04 -11.38 -2.78
N LEU A 127 -6.43 -10.30 -3.43
CA LEU A 127 -6.28 -8.93 -2.92
C LEU A 127 -7.32 -8.66 -1.83
N ARG A 128 -6.84 -8.14 -0.71
CA ARG A 128 -7.66 -7.57 0.35
C ARG A 128 -7.42 -6.08 0.39
N TYR A 129 -8.48 -5.35 0.08
CA TYR A 129 -8.51 -3.89 0.10
C TYR A 129 -9.50 -3.46 1.17
N TYR A 130 -8.99 -3.01 2.31
CA TYR A 130 -9.80 -2.52 3.42
C TYR A 130 -9.85 -1.00 3.33
N SER A 131 -11.01 -0.47 2.95
CA SER A 131 -11.28 0.96 2.87
C SER A 131 -12.64 1.28 3.48
N ALA A 132 -12.83 2.54 3.85
CA ALA A 132 -14.12 3.03 4.30
C ALA A 132 -14.49 4.30 3.51
N PRO A 133 -15.76 4.40 3.07
CA PRO A 133 -16.33 5.66 2.59
C PRO A 133 -16.36 6.72 3.70
N SER A 134 -16.41 7.99 3.32
CA SER A 134 -16.72 9.11 4.20
C SER A 134 -18.18 9.05 4.68
N ASP A 135 -18.44 9.59 5.88
CA ASP A 135 -19.76 9.50 6.53
C ASP A 135 -20.87 10.27 5.78
N ASP A 136 -20.50 11.23 4.92
CA ASP A 136 -21.43 12.16 4.23
C ASP A 136 -21.90 11.67 2.84
N LEU A 137 -21.57 10.44 2.44
CA LEU A 137 -21.96 9.92 1.13
C LEU A 137 -23.46 9.63 1.02
N SER A 138 -24.03 9.93 -0.15
CA SER A 138 -25.41 9.53 -0.47
C SER A 138 -25.58 8.00 -0.47
N THR A 139 -26.78 7.50 -0.15
CA THR A 139 -27.09 6.06 -0.12
C THR A 139 -26.72 5.33 -1.42
N ALA A 140 -26.89 5.98 -2.58
CA ALA A 140 -26.53 5.38 -3.88
C ALA A 140 -25.02 5.20 -4.03
N LEU A 141 -24.22 6.16 -3.56
CA LEU A 141 -22.75 6.07 -3.62
C LEU A 141 -22.22 5.08 -2.57
N GLN A 142 -22.84 5.01 -1.39
CA GLN A 142 -22.51 3.99 -0.38
C GLN A 142 -22.71 2.56 -0.92
N GLN A 143 -23.70 2.33 -1.78
CA GLN A 143 -23.92 1.04 -2.43
C GLN A 143 -22.93 0.76 -3.57
N ALA A 144 -22.59 1.78 -4.37
CA ALA A 144 -21.64 1.62 -5.48
C ALA A 144 -20.19 1.34 -5.01
N PHE A 145 -19.82 1.84 -3.83
CA PHE A 145 -18.47 1.69 -3.27
C PHE A 145 -18.00 0.23 -3.10
N PRO A 146 -18.74 -0.67 -2.40
CA PRO A 146 -18.35 -2.08 -2.28
C PRO A 146 -18.36 -2.82 -3.62
N ASP A 147 -19.23 -2.46 -4.57
CA ASP A 147 -19.30 -3.11 -5.89
C ASP A 147 -18.01 -2.92 -6.69
N VAL A 148 -17.45 -1.71 -6.66
CA VAL A 148 -16.17 -1.38 -7.30
C VAL A 148 -15.01 -2.20 -6.69
N ILE A 149 -14.99 -2.34 -5.37
CA ILE A 149 -13.97 -3.13 -4.67
C ILE A 149 -14.08 -4.61 -5.06
N ASP A 150 -15.30 -5.15 -5.09
CA ASP A 150 -15.53 -6.55 -5.42
C ASP A 150 -15.24 -6.87 -6.89
N GLU A 151 -15.46 -5.94 -7.80
CA GLU A 151 -15.02 -6.08 -9.20
C GLU A 151 -13.49 -6.17 -9.30
N ALA A 152 -12.76 -5.26 -8.63
CA ALA A 152 -11.30 -5.26 -8.65
C ALA A 152 -10.70 -6.57 -8.09
N LYS A 153 -11.30 -7.13 -7.03
CA LYS A 153 -10.90 -8.45 -6.49
C LYS A 153 -11.03 -9.59 -7.52
N ARG A 154 -11.99 -9.50 -8.45
CA ARG A 154 -12.24 -10.53 -9.47
C ARG A 154 -11.28 -10.43 -10.66
N MET A 155 -10.62 -9.29 -10.89
CA MET A 155 -9.78 -9.09 -12.08
C MET A 155 -8.53 -9.99 -12.14
N ARG A 156 -7.98 -10.47 -11.01
CA ARG A 156 -6.86 -11.43 -11.03
C ARG A 156 -7.31 -12.86 -11.37
N LEU A 157 -8.59 -13.18 -11.18
CA LEU A 157 -9.17 -14.50 -11.50
C LEU A 157 -9.51 -14.64 -12.99
N GLY A 158 -9.64 -13.53 -13.73
CA GLY A 158 -9.80 -13.50 -15.18
C GLY A 158 -8.47 -13.26 -15.88
N LYS A 159 -8.13 -14.09 -16.87
CA LYS A 159 -6.93 -13.88 -17.71
C LYS A 159 -6.89 -12.45 -18.25
N GLY A 160 -5.70 -11.85 -18.19
CA GLY A 160 -5.44 -10.43 -18.45
C GLY A 160 -6.19 -9.85 -19.64
N THR A 161 -7.10 -8.93 -19.37
CA THR A 161 -7.56 -7.96 -20.35
C THR A 161 -7.12 -6.59 -19.82
N PRO A 162 -6.14 -5.92 -20.43
CA PRO A 162 -5.78 -4.57 -20.01
C PRO A 162 -6.98 -3.64 -20.26
N PRO A 163 -7.23 -2.66 -19.36
CA PRO A 163 -8.30 -1.70 -19.54
C PRO A 163 -8.05 -0.85 -20.80
N PRO A 164 -9.11 -0.39 -21.50
CA PRO A 164 -8.96 0.43 -22.69
C PRO A 164 -8.21 1.71 -22.33
N ALA A 165 -7.07 1.92 -22.99
CA ALA A 165 -6.33 3.17 -22.93
C ALA A 165 -7.30 4.32 -23.20
N GLN A 166 -7.30 5.33 -22.32
CA GLN A 166 -8.04 6.56 -22.48
C GLN A 166 -7.80 7.07 -23.91
N ARG A 167 -8.85 7.06 -24.73
CA ARG A 167 -8.80 7.65 -26.06
C ARG A 167 -8.58 9.13 -25.88
N ALA A 168 -7.33 9.56 -26.05
CA ALA A 168 -7.02 10.95 -26.35
C ALA A 168 -7.80 11.30 -27.61
N SER A 169 -8.89 12.05 -27.44
CA SER A 169 -9.63 12.68 -28.52
C SER A 169 -8.74 13.75 -29.15
N SER A 170 -7.84 13.33 -30.04
CA SER A 170 -7.21 14.23 -31.00
C SER A 170 -8.25 14.52 -32.09
N LEU A 171 -9.14 15.47 -31.81
CA LEU A 171 -9.92 16.14 -32.85
C LEU A 171 -8.97 17.15 -33.51
N THR A 172 -8.44 16.79 -34.67
CA THR A 172 -7.83 17.75 -35.60
C THR A 172 -8.23 17.35 -37.01
N ARG A 173 -9.32 17.94 -37.51
CA ARG A 173 -9.32 18.65 -38.79
C ARG A 173 -10.61 19.44 -38.98
#